data_AF-A0A356G5P4-F1
#
_entry.id   AF-A0A356G5P4-F1
#
_cell.length_a   1.000
_cell.length_b   1.000
_cell.length_c   1.000
_cell.angle_alpha   90.00
_cell.angle_beta   90.00
_cell.angle_gamma   90.00
#
_symmetry.space_group_name_H-M   'P 1'
#
loop_
_entity.id
_entity.type
_entity.pdbx_description
1 polymer ?
#
loop_
_entity_poly.entity_id
_entity_poly.type
_entity_poly.pdbx_seq_one_letter_code
_entity_poly.pdbx_strand_id
1 'polypeptide(L)'
;MMWNYLKLPDETQIAYSDLRDDGTVLIGIERPRDWGFDSARCLMPAYRWSDVDGFSQVEIDDFEGLLRDNAPFIFELAERPHAERRIA
;
A
#
# COMPACT_ATOMS: atom_id res chain seq x y z
N MET A 1 11.97 3.48 2.59
CA MET A 1 11.56 4.03 1.27
C MET A 1 10.20 3.44 0.90
N MET A 2 9.43 4.07 0.00
CA MET A 2 8.21 3.48 -0.57
C MET A 2 8.49 2.94 -1.98
N TRP A 3 7.91 1.79 -2.31
CA TRP A 3 8.07 1.10 -3.59
C TRP A 3 6.70 0.82 -4.18
N ASN A 4 6.53 1.09 -5.47
CA ASN A 4 5.25 0.84 -6.15
C ASN A 4 4.90 -0.64 -6.04
N TYR A 5 3.61 -0.95 -5.99
CA TYR A 5 3.10 -2.32 -6.03
C TYR A 5 2.12 -2.50 -7.17
N LEU A 6 1.09 -1.65 -7.21
CA LEU A 6 -0.01 -1.76 -8.16
C LEU A 6 -0.53 -0.37 -8.54
N LYS A 7 -0.84 -0.17 -9.83
CA LYS A 7 -1.64 0.95 -10.34
C LYS A 7 -3.00 0.41 -10.78
N LEU A 8 -4.09 0.93 -10.21
CA LEU A 8 -5.46 0.60 -10.61
C LEU A 8 -5.91 1.46 -11.82
N PRO A 9 -7.00 1.06 -12.52
CA PRO A 9 -7.50 1.80 -13.68
C PRO A 9 -7.95 3.24 -13.39
N ASP A 10 -8.39 3.53 -12.16
CA ASP A 10 -8.77 4.86 -11.68
C ASP A 10 -7.57 5.71 -11.22
N GLU A 11 -6.36 5.27 -11.59
CA GLU A 11 -5.07 5.85 -11.24
C GLU A 11 -4.62 5.69 -9.79
N THR A 12 -5.39 5.02 -8.94
CA THR A 12 -4.95 4.70 -7.57
C THR A 12 -3.61 3.96 -7.60
N GLN A 13 -2.61 4.52 -6.93
CA GLN A 13 -1.32 3.89 -6.66
C GLN A 13 -1.35 3.23 -5.30
N ILE A 14 -0.89 1.99 -5.25
CA ILE A 14 -0.59 1.29 -4.00
C ILE A 14 0.93 1.08 -3.97
N ALA A 15 1.55 1.48 -2.86
CA ALA A 15 2.97 1.34 -2.62
C ALA A 15 3.24 0.75 -1.22
N TYR A 16 4.36 0.06 -1.05
CA TYR A 16 4.76 -0.56 0.21
C TYR A 16 6.12 -0.04 0.67
N SER A 17 6.36 -0.03 1.99
CA SER A 17 7.66 0.27 2.55
C SER A 17 8.58 -0.94 2.56
N ASP A 18 9.86 -0.70 2.84
CA ASP A 18 10.75 -1.76 3.32
C ASP A 18 10.16 -2.46 4.56
N LEU A 19 10.53 -3.73 4.77
CA LEU A 19 10.25 -4.41 6.02
C LEU A 19 10.98 -3.66 7.14
N ARG A 20 10.22 -3.26 8.16
CA ARG A 20 10.75 -2.52 9.31
C ARG A 20 11.29 -3.48 10.36
N ASP A 21 12.13 -2.96 11.25
CA ASP A 21 12.73 -3.74 12.35
C ASP A 21 11.69 -4.39 13.28
N ASP A 22 10.51 -3.80 13.39
CA ASP A 22 9.38 -4.33 14.17
C ASP A 22 8.54 -5.37 13.41
N GLY A 23 8.98 -5.78 12.23
CA GLY A 23 8.30 -6.75 11.37
C GLY A 23 7.07 -6.20 10.67
N THR A 24 6.90 -4.87 10.61
CA THR A 24 5.77 -4.24 9.93
C THR A 24 6.12 -3.71 8.54
N VAL A 25 5.11 -3.61 7.69
CA VAL A 25 5.18 -2.97 6.38
C VAL A 25 4.11 -1.88 6.33
N LEU A 26 4.49 -0.67 5.92
CA LEU A 26 3.56 0.42 5.69
C LEU A 26 3.13 0.42 4.23
N ILE A 27 1.82 0.44 4.01
CA ILE A 27 1.20 0.65 2.72
C ILE A 27 0.79 2.12 2.60
N GLY A 28 1.10 2.74 1.47
CA GLY A 28 0.57 4.03 1.05
C GLY A 28 -0.35 3.82 -0.15
N ILE A 29 -1.51 4.44 -0.11
CA ILE A 29 -2.49 4.43 -1.19
C ILE A 29 -2.81 5.88 -1.55
N GLU A 30 -2.66 6.24 -2.82
CA GLU A 30 -2.90 7.60 -3.31
C GLU A 30 -3.64 7.58 -4.64
N ARG A 31 -4.65 8.44 -4.79
CA ARG A 31 -5.37 8.66 -6.07
C ARG A 31 -5.44 10.16 -6.36
N PRO A 32 -5.07 10.63 -7.57
CA PRO A 32 -5.17 12.04 -7.92
C PRO A 32 -6.64 12.52 -7.92
N ARG A 33 -6.85 13.76 -7.48
CA ARG A 33 -8.13 14.50 -7.57
C ARG A 33 -7.88 15.95 -7.94
N ASP A 34 -8.93 16.68 -8.32
CA ASP A 34 -8.84 18.07 -8.85
C ASP A 34 -7.98 19.04 -8.01
N TRP A 35 -7.94 18.86 -6.69
CA TRP A 35 -7.21 19.73 -5.76
C TRP A 35 -6.12 19.00 -4.94
N GLY A 36 -5.64 17.84 -5.38
CA GLY A 36 -4.56 17.11 -4.70
C GLY A 36 -4.69 15.61 -4.85
N PHE A 37 -4.71 14.90 -3.72
CA PHE A 37 -4.80 13.44 -3.69
C PHE A 37 -5.83 13.01 -2.64
N ASP A 38 -6.57 11.94 -2.93
CA ASP A 38 -7.06 11.05 -1.88
C ASP A 38 -5.86 10.27 -1.37
N SER A 39 -5.79 10.03 -0.05
CA SER A 39 -4.67 9.34 0.57
C SER A 39 -5.14 8.41 1.69
N ALA A 40 -4.48 7.27 1.84
CA ALA A 40 -4.64 6.41 3.00
C ALA A 40 -3.32 5.69 3.32
N ARG A 41 -3.13 5.34 4.59
CA ARG A 41 -2.03 4.50 5.05
C ARG A 41 -2.53 3.29 5.81
N CYS A 42 -1.92 2.14 5.58
CA CYS A 42 -2.24 0.91 6.30
C CYS A 42 -0.96 0.25 6.83
N LEU A 43 -0.91 -0.07 8.13
CA LEU A 43 0.20 -0.79 8.74
C LEU A 43 -0.12 -2.29 8.84
N MET A 44 0.61 -3.10 8.09
CA MET A 44 0.51 -4.57 8.06
C MET A 44 1.50 -5.21 9.04
N PRO A 45 1.19 -6.38 9.64
CA PRO A 45 0.03 -7.25 9.36
C PRO A 45 -1.20 -6.95 10.23
N ALA A 46 -1.18 -5.86 11.00
CA ALA A 46 -2.29 -5.51 11.90
C ALA A 46 -3.48 -4.86 11.18
N TYR A 47 -3.33 -4.51 9.88
CA TYR A 47 -4.31 -3.80 9.06
C TYR A 47 -4.81 -2.52 9.75
N ARG A 48 -3.88 -1.76 10.35
CA ARG A 48 -4.22 -0.51 11.03
C ARG A 48 -4.23 0.64 10.03
N TRP A 49 -5.41 1.14 9.75
CA TRP A 49 -5.62 2.29 8.87
C TRP A 49 -5.38 3.62 9.58
N SER A 50 -4.78 4.56 8.87
CA SER A 50 -4.44 5.91 9.34
C SER A 50 -4.36 6.86 8.16
N ASP A 51 -4.37 8.17 8.43
CA ASP A 51 -4.24 9.23 7.42
C ASP A 51 -5.20 9.07 6.22
N VAL A 52 -6.42 8.61 6.49
CA VAL A 52 -7.47 8.42 5.48
C VAL A 52 -8.11 9.77 5.16
N ASP A 53 -7.91 10.24 3.93
CA ASP A 53 -8.53 11.42 3.34
C ASP A 53 -9.06 11.08 1.95
N GLY A 54 -10.32 11.45 1.69
CA GLY A 54 -10.96 11.29 0.37
C GLY A 54 -11.48 9.90 0.01
N PHE A 55 -10.90 8.82 0.54
CA PHE A 55 -11.42 7.46 0.34
C PHE A 55 -12.66 7.17 1.22
N SER A 56 -13.65 6.51 0.64
CA SER A 56 -14.83 6.01 1.35
C SER A 56 -14.52 4.73 2.13
N GLN A 57 -15.38 4.38 3.10
CA GLN A 57 -15.22 3.12 3.84
C GLN A 57 -15.27 1.89 2.93
N VAL A 58 -16.11 1.90 1.89
CA VAL A 58 -16.20 0.80 0.91
C VAL A 58 -14.87 0.60 0.19
N GLU A 59 -14.24 1.69 -0.25
CA GLU A 59 -12.91 1.61 -0.89
C GLU A 59 -11.83 1.12 0.08
N ILE A 60 -11.87 1.55 1.35
CA ILE A 60 -10.95 1.05 2.38
C ILE A 60 -11.13 -0.46 2.59
N ASP A 61 -12.37 -0.96 2.62
CA ASP A 61 -12.66 -2.38 2.77
C ASP A 61 -12.17 -3.18 1.54
N ASP A 62 -12.34 -2.65 0.33
CA ASP A 62 -11.84 -3.24 -0.92
C ASP A 62 -10.30 -3.30 -0.92
N PHE A 63 -9.64 -2.22 -0.51
CA PHE A 63 -8.17 -2.19 -0.37
C PHE A 63 -7.70 -3.18 0.69
N GLU A 64 -8.38 -3.28 1.83
CA GLU A 64 -8.02 -4.25 2.86
C GLU A 64 -8.12 -5.70 2.34
N GLY A 65 -9.18 -6.03 1.59
CA GLY A 65 -9.31 -7.32 0.92
C GLY A 65 -8.12 -7.61 0.00
N LEU A 66 -7.78 -6.65 -0.88
CA LEU A 66 -6.64 -6.76 -1.77
C LEU A 66 -5.31 -6.97 -1.01
N LEU A 67 -5.08 -6.22 0.08
CA LEU A 67 -3.88 -6.34 0.89
C LEU A 67 -3.81 -7.69 1.62
N ARG A 68 -4.95 -8.21 2.10
CA ARG A 68 -5.02 -9.52 2.75
C ARG A 68 -4.67 -10.65 1.78
N ASP A 69 -5.23 -10.60 0.58
CA ASP A 69 -5.00 -11.62 -0.46
C ASP A 69 -3.53 -11.66 -0.92
N ASN A 70 -2.85 -10.52 -0.86
CA ASN A 70 -1.48 -10.37 -1.35
C ASN A 70 -0.41 -10.27 -0.25
N ALA A 71 -0.81 -10.37 1.03
CA ALA A 71 0.08 -10.10 2.15
C ALA A 71 1.40 -10.90 2.11
N PRO A 72 1.41 -12.23 1.91
CA PRO A 72 2.67 -12.99 1.87
C PRO A 72 3.66 -12.46 0.83
N PHE A 73 3.16 -12.09 -0.36
CA PHE A 73 4.00 -11.60 -1.44
C PHE A 73 4.50 -10.17 -1.18
N ILE A 74 3.67 -9.30 -0.61
CA ILE A 74 4.10 -7.94 -0.22
C ILE A 74 5.23 -8.00 0.82
N PHE A 75 5.12 -8.88 1.81
CA PHE A 75 6.19 -9.07 2.80
C PHE A 75 7.48 -9.61 2.17
N GLU A 76 7.38 -10.57 1.25
CA GLU A 76 8.53 -11.06 0.50
C GLU A 76 9.23 -9.93 -0.28
N LEU A 77 8.46 -9.10 -0.98
CA LEU A 77 9.00 -7.95 -1.70
C LEU A 77 9.65 -6.91 -0.77
N ALA A 78 9.05 -6.67 0.41
CA ALA A 78 9.54 -5.73 1.41
C ALA A 78 10.86 -6.16 2.06
N GLU A 79 11.15 -7.46 2.10
CA GLU A 79 12.40 -8.02 2.63
C GLU A 79 13.54 -8.08 1.58
N ARG A 80 13.19 -8.21 0.28
CA ARG A 80 14.20 -8.33 -0.80
C ARG A 80 15.17 -7.15 -0.85
N PRO A 81 16.44 -7.35 -1.24
CA PRO A 81 17.36 -6.25 -1.51
C PRO A 81 16.83 -5.30 -2.60
N HIS A 82 17.06 -3.99 -2.46
CA HIS A 82 16.55 -2.99 -3.42
C HIS A 82 16.92 -3.25 -4.88
N ALA A 83 18.12 -3.81 -5.14
CA ALA A 83 18.59 -4.13 -6.50
C ALA A 83 17.75 -5.22 -7.21
N GLU A 84 16.99 -6.01 -6.45
CA GLU A 84 16.24 -7.17 -6.93
C GLU A 84 14.72 -6.92 -7.01
N ARG A 85 14.27 -5.74 -6.56
CA ARG A 85 12.87 -5.32 -6.63
C ARG A 85 12.55 -4.76 -8.02
N ARG A 86 12.60 -5.62 -9.04
CA ARG A 86 12.08 -5.29 -10.38
C ARG A 86 10.62 -5.66 -10.44
N ILE A 87 9.77 -4.66 -10.63
CA ILE A 87 8.36 -4.84 -10.97
C ILE A 87 8.31 -4.80 -12.49
N ALA A 88 7.68 -5.82 -13.09
CA ALA A 88 7.49 -5.93 -14.53
C ALA A 88 6.59 -4.81 -15.07
#